data_AF-A0AB36FXZ4-F1
#
_entry.id   AF-A0AB36FXZ4-F1
#
_cell.length_a   1.000
_cell.length_b   1.000
_cell.length_c   1.000
_cell.angle_alpha   90.00
_cell.angle_beta   90.00
_cell.angle_gamma   90.00
#
_symmetry.space_group_name_H-M   'P 1'
#
loop_
_entity.id
_entity.type
_entity.pdbx_description
1 polymer ?
#
loop_
_entity_poly.entity_id
_entity_poly.type
_entity_poly.pdbx_seq_one_letter_code
_entity_poly.pdbx_strand_id
1 'polypeptide(L)'
;MEVKWSRDFSIKNMQLDKQHELIFEITNLANDLALKIQENNTQYKDDLKQILAKLFQYIKIHFKDEEKFMESIDFPLIEEHKKSHQILVEKTKELLEHSDNIVKMSQELSILTKDWILDHFANEDLWIANFTKKALHLQEIHYTLEQYIKLKSIKQDLRAEKTHDYICNCSLRIHAVPQTIHQELVSKENTLKCEKCGQILVHLDHFDLNQNYEKLNHILESIGV
;
A
#
# COMPACT_ATOMS: atom_id res chain seq x y z
N MET A 1 12.23 -0.52 -26.89
CA MET A 1 11.80 -1.75 -26.21
C MET A 1 10.41 -1.47 -25.69
N GLU A 2 9.45 -2.35 -25.97
CA GLU A 2 8.07 -2.15 -25.52
C GLU A 2 7.90 -2.72 -24.11
N VAL A 3 7.37 -1.91 -23.21
CA VAL A 3 7.06 -2.28 -21.84
C VAL A 3 5.56 -2.12 -21.64
N LYS A 4 4.85 -3.21 -21.34
CA LYS A 4 3.38 -3.17 -21.18
C LYS A 4 3.02 -3.17 -19.71
N TRP A 5 2.15 -2.24 -19.33
CA TRP A 5 1.49 -2.34 -18.04
C TRP A 5 0.67 -3.64 -17.98
N SER A 6 0.72 -4.31 -16.85
CA SER A 6 -0.11 -5.48 -16.53
C SER A 6 -0.63 -5.34 -15.11
N ARG A 7 -1.60 -6.20 -14.76
CA ARG A 7 -2.13 -6.28 -13.38
C ARG A 7 -1.09 -6.68 -12.34
N ASP A 8 0.09 -7.14 -12.76
CA ASP A 8 1.18 -7.52 -11.87
C ASP A 8 1.83 -6.28 -11.24
N PHE A 9 1.71 -5.08 -11.85
CA PHE A 9 2.17 -3.80 -11.31
C PHE A 9 1.10 -3.04 -10.53
N SER A 10 -0.07 -3.64 -10.32
CA SER A 10 -1.21 -2.96 -9.70
C SER A 10 -1.02 -2.84 -8.20
N ILE A 11 -1.10 -1.62 -7.67
CA ILE A 11 -1.04 -1.36 -6.23
C ILE A 11 -2.41 -1.37 -5.54
N LYS A 12 -3.44 -1.82 -6.27
CA LYS A 12 -4.84 -1.88 -5.80
C LYS A 12 -5.41 -0.51 -5.45
N ASN A 13 -4.87 0.54 -6.07
CA ASN A 13 -5.42 1.88 -6.08
C ASN A 13 -5.70 2.26 -7.54
N MET A 14 -6.99 2.35 -7.91
CA MET A 14 -7.40 2.58 -9.30
C MET A 14 -6.86 3.90 -9.88
N GLN A 15 -6.69 4.95 -9.07
CA GLN A 15 -6.18 6.22 -9.56
C GLN A 15 -4.69 6.12 -9.88
N LEU A 16 -3.90 5.49 -9.00
CA LEU A 16 -2.47 5.32 -9.19
C LEU A 16 -2.18 4.29 -10.30
N ASP A 17 -2.96 3.21 -10.39
CA ASP A 17 -2.84 2.23 -11.48
C ASP A 17 -3.04 2.89 -12.86
N LYS A 18 -3.99 3.83 -12.99
CA LYS A 18 -4.17 4.63 -14.22
C LYS A 18 -2.98 5.55 -14.52
N GLN A 19 -2.31 6.06 -13.49
CA GLN A 19 -1.10 6.85 -13.67
C GLN A 19 0.05 5.96 -14.13
N HIS A 20 0.18 4.73 -13.61
CA HIS A 20 1.14 3.74 -14.12
C HIS A 20 0.89 3.47 -15.60
N GLU A 21 -0.34 3.12 -15.99
CA GLU A 21 -0.70 2.86 -17.39
C GLU A 21 -0.23 4.00 -18.31
N LEU A 22 -0.52 5.24 -17.94
CA LEU A 22 -0.13 6.41 -18.72
C LEU A 22 1.40 6.63 -18.76
N ILE A 23 2.11 6.39 -17.66
CA ILE A 23 3.59 6.49 -17.62
C ILE A 23 4.21 5.43 -18.54
N PHE A 24 3.70 4.20 -18.56
CA PHE A 24 4.14 3.16 -19.48
C PHE A 24 3.87 3.56 -20.95
N GLU A 25 2.70 4.10 -21.25
CA GLU A 25 2.36 4.59 -22.60
C GLU A 25 3.34 5.68 -23.07
N ILE A 26 3.57 6.70 -22.24
CA ILE A 26 4.50 7.79 -22.56
C ILE A 26 5.94 7.26 -22.72
N THR A 27 6.35 6.31 -21.87
CA THR A 27 7.67 5.68 -21.92
C THR A 27 7.86 4.88 -23.20
N ASN A 28 6.85 4.14 -23.66
CA ASN A 28 6.89 3.42 -24.93
C ASN A 28 6.99 4.37 -26.12
N LEU A 29 6.19 5.45 -26.13
CA LEU A 29 6.27 6.47 -27.18
C LEU A 29 7.66 7.12 -27.24
N ALA A 30 8.26 7.40 -26.08
CA ALA A 30 9.62 7.92 -26.01
C ALA A 30 10.64 6.92 -26.58
N ASN A 31 10.53 5.64 -26.22
CA ASN A 31 11.40 4.59 -26.75
C ASN A 31 11.24 4.42 -28.27
N ASP A 32 10.03 4.47 -28.80
CA ASP A 32 9.76 4.36 -30.24
C ASP A 32 10.30 5.55 -31.02
N LEU A 33 10.18 6.76 -30.47
CA LEU A 33 10.80 7.95 -31.04
C LEU A 33 12.32 7.84 -31.02
N ALA A 34 12.91 7.40 -29.90
CA ALA A 34 14.36 7.22 -29.79
C ALA A 34 14.92 6.24 -30.82
N LEU A 35 14.22 5.14 -31.10
CA LEU A 35 14.62 4.16 -32.13
C LEU A 35 14.60 4.71 -33.57
N LYS A 36 13.78 5.74 -33.84
CA LYS A 36 13.70 6.38 -35.15
C LYS A 36 14.81 7.40 -35.38
N ILE A 37 15.52 7.80 -34.34
CA ILE A 37 16.62 8.77 -34.46
C ILE A 37 17.92 8.02 -34.74
N GLN A 38 18.65 8.48 -35.75
CA GLN A 38 19.97 7.96 -36.14
C GLN A 38 20.95 9.12 -36.24
N GLU A 39 22.27 8.84 -36.25
CA GLU A 39 23.30 9.89 -36.31
C GLU A 39 23.10 10.90 -37.46
N ASN A 40 22.52 10.45 -38.58
CA ASN A 40 22.26 11.28 -39.76
C ASN A 40 20.79 11.68 -39.95
N ASN A 41 19.89 11.33 -39.02
CA ASN A 41 18.47 11.67 -39.09
C ASN A 41 17.95 12.11 -37.72
N THR A 42 17.84 13.42 -37.53
CA THR A 42 17.41 14.08 -36.28
C THR A 42 15.97 14.58 -36.31
N GLN A 43 15.18 14.20 -37.33
CA GLN A 43 13.83 14.71 -37.55
C GLN A 43 12.91 14.57 -36.32
N TYR A 44 13.08 13.52 -35.53
CA TYR A 44 12.27 13.23 -34.34
C TYR A 44 12.86 13.75 -33.02
N LYS A 45 13.95 14.54 -33.06
CA LYS A 45 14.64 15.04 -31.86
C LYS A 45 13.71 15.89 -30.99
N ASP A 46 12.99 16.82 -31.59
CA ASP A 46 12.11 17.74 -30.84
C ASP A 46 10.87 17.02 -30.31
N ASP A 47 10.33 16.05 -31.06
CA ASP A 47 9.24 15.18 -30.59
C ASP A 47 9.68 14.36 -29.37
N LEU A 48 10.90 13.81 -29.40
CA LEU A 48 11.49 13.09 -28.29
C LEU A 48 11.65 14.00 -27.06
N LYS A 49 12.17 15.23 -27.22
CA LYS A 49 12.27 16.18 -26.10
C LYS A 49 10.89 16.49 -25.50
N GLN A 50 9.88 16.69 -26.33
CA GLN A 50 8.52 16.98 -25.87
C GLN A 50 7.91 15.81 -25.09
N ILE A 51 8.07 14.56 -25.56
CA ILE A 51 7.52 13.40 -24.86
C ILE A 51 8.26 13.14 -23.54
N LEU A 52 9.57 13.40 -23.48
CA LEU A 52 10.36 13.29 -22.25
C LEU A 52 9.97 14.35 -21.23
N ALA A 53 9.67 15.58 -21.67
CA ALA A 53 9.16 16.62 -20.79
C ALA A 53 7.78 16.24 -20.21
N LYS A 54 6.92 15.60 -21.02
CA LYS A 54 5.65 15.03 -20.54
C LYS A 54 5.89 13.91 -19.52
N LEU A 55 6.80 12.98 -19.81
CA LEU A 55 7.16 11.89 -18.90
C LEU A 55 7.59 12.43 -17.53
N PHE A 56 8.49 13.43 -17.52
CA PHE A 56 8.94 14.10 -16.30
C PHE A 56 7.79 14.71 -15.49
N GLN A 57 6.88 15.43 -16.16
CA GLN A 57 5.72 16.03 -15.50
C GLN A 57 4.80 14.98 -14.88
N TYR A 58 4.51 13.91 -15.61
CA TYR A 58 3.62 12.84 -15.15
C TYR A 58 4.22 12.03 -13.99
N ILE A 59 5.51 11.72 -14.03
CA ILE A 59 6.22 11.07 -12.92
C ILE A 59 6.09 11.91 -11.63
N LYS A 60 6.29 13.23 -11.71
CA LYS A 60 6.15 14.11 -10.54
C LYS A 60 4.73 14.16 -9.98
N ILE A 61 3.72 14.16 -10.85
CA ILE A 61 2.31 14.12 -10.43
C ILE A 61 2.02 12.78 -9.74
N HIS A 62 2.47 11.69 -10.34
CA HIS A 62 2.27 10.34 -9.84
C HIS A 62 2.88 10.16 -8.44
N PHE A 63 4.15 10.49 -8.26
CA PHE A 63 4.83 10.40 -6.97
C PHE A 63 4.17 11.25 -5.89
N LYS A 64 3.71 12.46 -6.24
CA LYS A 64 2.97 13.30 -5.28
C LYS A 64 1.66 12.64 -4.82
N ASP A 65 0.94 12.01 -5.73
CA ASP A 65 -0.33 11.35 -5.40
C ASP A 65 -0.10 10.03 -4.65
N GLU A 66 0.95 9.28 -5.00
CA GLU A 66 1.34 8.07 -4.30
C GLU A 66 1.86 8.37 -2.89
N GLU A 67 2.70 9.40 -2.71
CA GLU A 67 3.16 9.82 -1.39
C GLU A 67 2.00 10.20 -0.48
N LYS A 68 1.01 10.94 -0.99
CA LYS A 68 -0.22 11.23 -0.23
C LYS A 68 -0.98 9.96 0.13
N PHE A 69 -1.03 8.98 -0.77
CA PHE A 69 -1.67 7.70 -0.49
C PHE A 69 -0.90 6.92 0.58
N MET A 70 0.42 6.86 0.50
CA MET A 70 1.30 6.29 1.51
C MET A 70 1.13 6.96 2.88
N GLU A 71 1.04 8.28 2.92
CA GLU A 71 0.72 9.05 4.14
C GLU A 71 -0.65 8.65 4.70
N SER A 72 -1.67 8.52 3.83
CA SER A 72 -3.04 8.20 4.26
C SER A 72 -3.20 6.80 4.85
N ILE A 73 -2.27 5.88 4.59
CA ILE A 73 -2.27 4.50 5.10
C ILE A 73 -1.16 4.26 6.13
N ASP A 74 -0.49 5.31 6.59
CA ASP A 74 0.67 5.23 7.50
C ASP A 74 1.75 4.24 7.00
N PHE A 75 2.08 4.29 5.71
CA PHE A 75 3.06 3.39 5.11
C PHE A 75 4.44 3.56 5.79
N PRO A 76 5.00 2.50 6.40
CA PRO A 76 6.12 2.63 7.33
C PRO A 76 7.46 2.97 6.67
N LEU A 77 7.58 2.79 5.35
CA LEU A 77 8.81 3.03 4.59
C LEU A 77 8.69 4.27 3.69
N ILE A 78 7.79 5.20 4.03
CA ILE A 78 7.50 6.36 3.19
C ILE A 78 8.75 7.22 2.94
N GLU A 79 9.63 7.39 3.92
CA GLU A 79 10.82 8.23 3.77
C GLU A 79 11.86 7.57 2.85
N GLU A 80 12.01 6.24 2.90
CA GLU A 80 12.83 5.49 1.95
C GLU A 80 12.25 5.55 0.53
N HIS A 81 10.93 5.38 0.39
CA HIS A 81 10.24 5.44 -0.90
C HIS A 81 10.35 6.83 -1.54
N LYS A 82 10.16 7.90 -0.75
CA LYS A 82 10.38 9.30 -1.17
C LYS A 82 11.81 9.57 -1.68
N LYS A 83 12.83 8.91 -1.12
CA LYS A 83 14.21 9.04 -1.62
C LYS A 83 14.37 8.40 -3.01
N SER A 84 13.72 7.26 -3.24
CA SER A 84 13.70 6.64 -4.56
C SER A 84 13.05 7.54 -5.61
N HIS A 85 11.91 8.16 -5.27
CA HIS A 85 11.26 9.17 -6.11
C HIS A 85 12.19 10.31 -6.48
N GLN A 86 12.92 10.86 -5.51
CA GLN A 86 13.87 11.95 -5.74
C GLN A 86 14.97 11.56 -6.73
N ILE A 87 15.51 10.33 -6.62
CA ILE A 87 16.52 9.82 -7.54
C ILE A 87 15.95 9.68 -8.95
N LEU A 88 14.75 9.14 -9.11
CA LEU A 88 14.11 8.97 -10.41
C LEU A 88 13.81 10.31 -11.09
N VAL A 89 13.35 11.29 -10.31
CA VAL A 89 13.10 12.66 -10.78
C VAL A 89 14.39 13.31 -11.27
N GLU A 90 15.49 13.19 -10.52
CA GLU A 90 16.77 13.76 -10.93
C GLU A 90 17.30 13.08 -12.21
N LYS A 91 17.22 11.75 -12.32
CA LYS A 91 17.61 11.03 -13.54
C LYS A 91 16.81 11.43 -14.77
N THR A 92 15.50 11.64 -14.59
CA THR A 92 14.63 12.10 -15.68
C THR A 92 14.96 13.53 -16.08
N LYS A 93 15.38 14.37 -15.12
CA LYS A 93 15.84 15.74 -15.36
C LYS A 93 17.20 15.77 -16.09
N GLU A 94 18.18 14.99 -15.66
CA GLU A 94 19.49 14.86 -16.31
C GLU A 94 19.34 14.50 -17.80
N LEU A 95 18.38 13.64 -18.13
CA LEU A 95 18.08 13.21 -19.49
C LEU A 95 17.52 14.35 -20.37
N LEU A 96 16.80 15.30 -19.78
CA LEU A 96 16.35 16.51 -20.46
C LEU A 96 17.49 17.53 -20.65
N GLU A 97 18.45 17.57 -19.72
CA GLU A 97 19.59 18.49 -19.76
C GLU A 97 20.67 18.06 -20.79
N HIS A 98 20.87 16.75 -21.01
CA HIS A 98 21.86 16.21 -21.97
C HIS A 98 21.37 16.09 -23.43
N SER A 99 20.35 16.85 -23.80
CA SER A 99 19.56 16.68 -25.04
C SER A 99 20.29 16.95 -26.38
N ASP A 100 21.59 17.23 -26.36
CA ASP A 100 22.39 17.53 -27.55
C ASP A 100 23.12 16.32 -28.13
N ASN A 101 23.41 15.30 -27.31
CA ASN A 101 23.92 14.01 -27.79
C ASN A 101 22.77 13.01 -27.83
N ILE A 102 22.22 12.80 -29.03
CA ILE A 102 21.04 11.96 -29.25
C ILE A 102 21.31 10.49 -28.92
N VAL A 103 22.49 9.96 -29.30
CA VAL A 103 22.85 8.56 -29.02
C VAL A 103 22.91 8.34 -27.51
N LYS A 104 23.54 9.27 -26.78
CA LYS A 104 23.59 9.25 -25.32
C LYS A 104 22.19 9.35 -24.71
N MET A 105 21.35 10.28 -25.19
CA MET A 105 19.97 10.44 -24.73
C MET A 105 19.13 9.17 -24.93
N SER A 106 19.28 8.47 -26.06
CA SER A 106 18.60 7.19 -26.30
C SER A 106 19.08 6.09 -25.36
N GLN A 107 20.38 6.03 -25.05
CA GLN A 107 20.95 5.07 -24.11
C GLN A 107 20.46 5.33 -22.68
N GLU A 108 20.49 6.59 -22.24
CA GLU A 108 20.00 7.00 -20.92
C GLU A 108 18.50 6.75 -20.78
N LEU A 109 17.71 6.95 -21.84
CA LEU A 109 16.27 6.62 -21.82
C LEU A 109 16.04 5.13 -21.64
N SER A 110 16.83 4.29 -22.31
CA SER A 110 16.74 2.84 -22.13
C SER A 110 17.10 2.41 -20.71
N ILE A 111 18.08 3.06 -20.09
CA ILE A 111 18.48 2.83 -18.70
C ILE A 111 17.38 3.28 -17.75
N LEU A 112 16.86 4.50 -17.92
CA LEU A 112 15.74 5.03 -17.13
C LEU A 112 14.50 4.13 -17.22
N THR A 113 14.20 3.60 -18.40
CA THR A 113 13.05 2.71 -18.60
C THR A 113 13.20 1.41 -17.81
N LYS A 114 14.37 0.75 -17.90
CA LYS A 114 14.58 -0.60 -17.34
C LYS A 114 14.96 -0.59 -15.86
N ASP A 115 15.97 0.21 -15.55
CA ASP A 115 16.67 0.11 -14.28
C ASP A 115 15.99 0.93 -13.19
N TRP A 116 14.95 1.68 -13.56
CA TRP A 116 14.37 2.74 -12.74
C TRP A 116 12.84 2.71 -12.81
N ILE A 117 12.22 3.02 -13.95
CA ILE A 117 10.75 3.00 -14.06
C ILE A 117 10.19 1.59 -13.84
N LEU A 118 10.73 0.61 -14.57
CA LEU A 118 10.29 -0.77 -14.44
C LEU A 118 10.60 -1.35 -13.06
N ASP A 119 11.79 -1.13 -12.56
CA ASP A 119 12.20 -1.64 -11.24
C ASP A 119 11.33 -1.05 -10.12
N HIS A 120 11.09 0.26 -10.14
CA HIS A 120 10.25 0.94 -9.16
C HIS A 120 8.83 0.37 -9.14
N PHE A 121 8.17 0.30 -10.30
CA PHE A 121 6.80 -0.23 -10.38
C PHE A 121 6.70 -1.73 -10.12
N ALA A 122 7.72 -2.52 -10.48
CA ALA A 122 7.73 -3.96 -10.27
C ALA A 122 8.10 -4.35 -8.84
N ASN A 123 8.93 -3.55 -8.17
CA ASN A 123 9.54 -3.95 -6.90
C ASN A 123 9.18 -3.01 -5.76
N GLU A 124 9.24 -1.69 -5.93
CA GLU A 124 9.02 -0.72 -4.85
C GLU A 124 7.54 -0.49 -4.58
N ASP A 125 6.74 -0.15 -5.59
CA ASP A 125 5.32 0.15 -5.45
C ASP A 125 4.51 -1.05 -4.97
N LEU A 126 4.95 -2.27 -5.32
CA LEU A 126 4.33 -3.50 -4.82
C LEU A 126 4.46 -3.65 -3.31
N TRP A 127 5.40 -2.97 -2.63
CA TRP A 127 5.41 -2.94 -1.16
C TRP A 127 4.18 -2.24 -0.60
N ILE A 128 3.68 -1.20 -1.24
CA ILE A 128 2.46 -0.49 -0.85
C ILE A 128 1.26 -1.43 -0.99
N ALA A 129 1.16 -2.13 -2.13
CA ALA A 129 0.12 -3.11 -2.41
C ALA A 129 0.15 -4.27 -1.39
N ASN A 130 1.35 -4.80 -1.13
CA ASN A 130 1.58 -5.88 -0.19
C ASN A 130 1.31 -5.45 1.25
N PHE A 131 1.69 -4.23 1.62
CA PHE A 131 1.40 -3.66 2.92
C PHE A 131 -0.11 -3.53 3.11
N THR A 132 -0.81 -2.91 2.17
CA THR A 132 -2.27 -2.77 2.20
C THR A 132 -2.96 -4.14 2.27
N LYS A 133 -2.57 -5.08 1.39
CA LYS A 133 -3.14 -6.44 1.37
C LYS A 133 -2.83 -7.24 2.63
N LYS A 134 -1.59 -7.22 3.14
CA LYS A 134 -1.22 -7.98 4.35
C LYS A 134 -1.77 -7.32 5.62
N ALA A 135 -1.86 -6.00 5.67
CA ALA A 135 -2.57 -5.27 6.73
C ALA A 135 -4.06 -5.65 6.74
N LEU A 136 -4.71 -5.72 5.56
CA LEU A 136 -6.08 -6.23 5.42
C LEU A 136 -6.21 -7.74 5.74
N HIS A 137 -5.19 -8.55 5.42
CA HIS A 137 -5.23 -10.02 5.51
C HIS A 137 -4.73 -10.59 6.85
N LEU A 138 -4.37 -9.77 7.85
CA LEU A 138 -4.09 -10.23 9.23
C LEU A 138 -5.37 -10.45 10.09
N GLN A 139 -6.51 -10.59 9.40
CA GLN A 139 -7.74 -11.34 9.73
C GLN A 139 -8.70 -10.78 10.80
N GLU A 140 -9.74 -10.11 10.30
CA GLU A 140 -11.06 -9.79 10.90
C GLU A 140 -11.13 -8.74 12.01
N ILE A 141 -9.98 -8.21 12.41
CA ILE A 141 -9.88 -7.24 13.49
C ILE A 141 -8.92 -6.12 13.10
N HIS A 142 -9.38 -4.88 13.23
CA HIS A 142 -8.55 -3.69 12.99
C HIS A 142 -7.64 -3.40 14.19
N TYR A 143 -6.34 -3.26 13.92
CA TYR A 143 -5.31 -2.88 14.89
C TYR A 143 -4.86 -1.42 14.67
N THR A 144 -4.39 -0.75 15.72
CA THR A 144 -3.66 0.53 15.59
C THR A 144 -2.21 0.30 15.15
N LEU A 145 -1.54 1.33 14.61
CA LEU A 145 -0.15 1.24 14.15
C LEU A 145 0.84 0.82 15.25
N GLU A 146 0.64 1.32 16.48
CA GLU A 146 1.45 0.94 17.66
C GLU A 146 1.30 -0.57 17.96
N GLN A 147 0.09 -1.11 17.86
CA GLN A 147 -0.19 -2.54 18.05
C GLN A 147 0.47 -3.38 16.96
N TYR A 148 0.45 -2.93 15.70
CA TYR A 148 1.08 -3.63 14.58
C TYR A 148 2.60 -3.76 14.72
N ILE A 149 3.28 -2.66 15.06
CA ILE A 149 4.74 -2.65 15.27
C ILE A 149 5.13 -3.62 16.40
N LYS A 150 4.33 -3.65 17.46
CA LYS A 150 4.54 -4.55 18.60
C LYS A 150 4.28 -6.02 18.25
N LEU A 151 3.21 -6.33 17.52
CA LEU A 151 2.93 -7.67 16.98
C LEU A 151 4.10 -8.19 16.12
N LYS A 152 4.68 -7.32 15.31
CA LYS A 152 5.85 -7.64 14.47
C LYS A 152 7.13 -7.88 15.28
N SER A 153 7.24 -7.31 16.48
CA SER A 153 8.37 -7.50 17.40
C SER A 153 8.31 -8.81 18.20
N ILE A 154 7.14 -9.44 18.24
CA ILE A 154 6.93 -10.72 18.93
C ILE A 154 7.48 -11.83 18.05
N LYS A 155 8.60 -12.44 18.48
CA LYS A 155 9.24 -13.58 17.79
C LYS A 155 8.49 -14.92 17.97
N GLN A 156 7.31 -14.89 18.59
CA GLN A 156 6.51 -16.06 18.95
C GLN A 156 5.44 -16.33 17.90
N ASP A 157 5.18 -17.61 17.63
CA ASP A 157 4.08 -18.01 16.76
C ASP A 157 2.74 -17.81 17.49
N LEU A 158 2.07 -16.72 17.18
CA LEU A 158 0.78 -16.34 17.77
C LEU A 158 -0.35 -17.32 17.41
N ARG A 159 -0.19 -18.14 16.37
CA ARG A 159 -1.22 -19.11 15.93
C ARG A 159 -1.34 -20.32 16.86
N ALA A 160 -0.32 -20.55 17.69
CA ALA A 160 -0.27 -21.64 18.65
C ALA A 160 -0.71 -21.20 20.07
N GLU A 161 -1.02 -19.92 20.26
CA GLU A 161 -1.43 -19.40 21.56
C GLU A 161 -2.86 -19.80 21.92
N LYS A 162 -3.14 -19.83 23.24
CA LYS A 162 -4.51 -19.85 23.74
C LYS A 162 -5.23 -18.59 23.25
N THR A 163 -6.48 -18.73 22.81
CA THR A 163 -7.30 -17.62 22.34
C THR A 163 -8.37 -17.22 23.36
N HIS A 164 -8.79 -15.97 23.28
CA HIS A 164 -9.89 -15.36 24.00
C HIS A 164 -10.99 -14.96 23.02
N ASP A 165 -12.24 -15.15 23.42
CA ASP A 165 -13.39 -14.88 22.54
C ASP A 165 -13.85 -13.43 22.67
N TYR A 166 -14.04 -12.78 21.52
CA TYR A 166 -14.58 -11.43 21.41
C TYR A 166 -15.82 -11.46 20.52
N ILE A 167 -16.89 -10.79 20.93
CA ILE A 167 -18.13 -10.74 20.16
C ILE A 167 -18.31 -9.40 19.46
N CYS A 168 -18.80 -9.49 18.22
CA CYS A 168 -19.30 -8.34 17.49
C CYS A 168 -20.82 -8.29 17.47
N ASN A 169 -21.40 -7.13 17.78
CA ASN A 169 -22.85 -6.92 17.78
C ASN A 169 -23.49 -6.98 16.37
N CYS A 170 -22.78 -6.60 15.31
CA CYS A 170 -23.36 -6.53 13.95
C CYS A 170 -23.40 -7.87 13.19
N SER A 171 -23.05 -8.98 13.83
CA SER A 171 -23.20 -10.32 13.24
C SER A 171 -23.27 -11.45 14.27
N LEU A 172 -23.24 -11.12 15.57
CA LEU A 172 -23.06 -12.05 16.69
C LEU A 172 -21.90 -13.04 16.47
N ARG A 173 -20.91 -12.63 15.67
CA ARG A 173 -19.77 -13.45 15.32
C ARG A 173 -18.75 -13.39 16.46
N ILE A 174 -18.22 -14.55 16.79
CA ILE A 174 -17.11 -14.71 17.74
C ILE A 174 -15.79 -14.61 16.97
N HIS A 175 -14.90 -13.77 17.48
CA HIS A 175 -13.54 -13.57 17.02
C HIS A 175 -12.58 -14.15 18.06
N ALA A 176 -11.73 -15.08 17.63
CA ALA A 176 -10.71 -15.68 18.48
C ALA A 176 -9.45 -14.80 18.47
N VAL A 177 -9.08 -14.25 19.63
CA VAL A 177 -7.96 -13.32 19.81
C VAL A 177 -6.86 -13.99 20.63
N PRO A 178 -5.61 -14.09 20.15
CA PRO A 178 -4.50 -14.68 20.90
C PRO A 178 -4.26 -14.03 22.28
N GLN A 179 -3.83 -14.83 23.26
CA GLN A 179 -3.59 -14.45 24.66
C GLN A 179 -2.71 -13.20 24.79
N THR A 180 -1.63 -13.11 24.02
CA THR A 180 -0.70 -11.98 24.07
C THR A 180 -1.39 -10.66 23.66
N ILE A 181 -2.29 -10.72 22.68
CA ILE A 181 -3.07 -9.56 22.23
C ILE A 181 -4.10 -9.17 23.29
N HIS A 182 -4.79 -10.13 23.89
CA HIS A 182 -5.77 -9.88 24.95
C HIS A 182 -5.15 -9.17 26.17
N GLN A 183 -3.97 -9.60 26.64
CA GLN A 183 -3.28 -8.99 27.78
C GLN A 183 -2.89 -7.52 27.54
N GLU A 184 -2.52 -7.18 26.31
CA GLU A 184 -2.20 -5.80 25.92
C GLU A 184 -3.44 -4.88 25.88
N LEU A 185 -4.59 -5.42 25.48
CA LEU A 185 -5.84 -4.66 25.46
C LEU A 185 -6.32 -4.32 26.87
N VAL A 186 -6.27 -5.30 27.79
CA VAL A 186 -6.65 -5.15 29.19
C VAL A 186 -5.74 -4.16 29.93
N SER A 187 -4.45 -4.09 29.57
CA SER A 187 -3.47 -3.25 30.29
C SER A 187 -3.44 -1.79 29.84
N LYS A 188 -4.00 -1.43 28.68
CA LYS A 188 -3.77 -0.10 28.06
C LYS A 188 -5.02 0.64 27.54
N GLU A 189 -6.23 0.36 28.02
CA GLU A 189 -7.48 1.00 27.52
C GLU A 189 -7.64 0.98 25.98
N ASN A 190 -7.07 -0.03 25.33
CA ASN A 190 -7.12 -0.15 23.87
C ASN A 190 -8.37 -0.94 23.44
N THR A 191 -8.93 -0.61 22.27
CA THR A 191 -10.15 -1.26 21.75
C THR A 191 -9.94 -1.90 20.39
N LEU A 192 -10.56 -3.07 20.18
CA LEU A 192 -10.61 -3.75 18.88
C LEU A 192 -11.91 -3.38 18.16
N LYS A 193 -11.88 -3.33 16.82
CA LYS A 193 -13.07 -3.04 16.00
C LYS A 193 -13.34 -4.12 14.96
N CYS A 194 -14.62 -4.41 14.74
CA CYS A 194 -15.09 -5.35 13.72
C CYS A 194 -14.87 -4.81 12.31
N GLU A 195 -14.39 -5.65 11.41
CA GLU A 195 -14.19 -5.31 10.00
C GLU A 195 -15.49 -5.03 9.23
N LYS A 196 -16.60 -5.71 9.57
CA LYS A 196 -17.86 -5.59 8.83
C LYS A 196 -18.66 -4.31 9.14
N CYS A 197 -18.61 -3.82 10.38
CA CYS A 197 -19.45 -2.70 10.82
C CYS A 197 -18.71 -1.62 11.61
N GLY A 198 -17.42 -1.78 11.89
CA GLY A 198 -16.62 -0.80 12.61
C GLY A 198 -16.93 -0.65 14.11
N GLN A 199 -17.88 -1.43 14.66
CA GLN A 199 -18.21 -1.41 16.09
C GLN A 199 -17.11 -2.05 16.93
N ILE A 200 -16.98 -1.60 18.18
CA ILE A 200 -16.04 -2.14 19.16
C ILE A 200 -16.40 -3.60 19.45
N LEU A 201 -15.39 -4.47 19.44
CA LEU A 201 -15.52 -5.84 19.89
C LEU A 201 -15.50 -5.90 21.41
N VAL A 202 -16.42 -6.66 21.99
CA VAL A 202 -16.52 -6.83 23.44
C VAL A 202 -15.91 -8.17 23.82
N HIS A 203 -14.96 -8.15 24.75
CA HIS A 203 -14.37 -9.38 25.28
C HIS A 203 -15.45 -10.17 26.04
N LEU A 204 -15.57 -11.46 25.72
CA LEU A 204 -16.42 -12.39 26.44
C LEU A 204 -15.61 -13.02 27.58
N ASP A 205 -15.69 -12.44 28.77
CA ASP A 205 -15.31 -13.15 29.99
C ASP A 205 -16.25 -14.34 30.20
N HIS A 206 -15.72 -15.42 30.81
CA HIS A 206 -16.37 -16.72 31.04
C HIS A 206 -17.90 -16.65 30.98
N PHE A 207 -18.47 -17.17 29.88
CA PHE A 207 -19.91 -17.15 29.65
C PHE A 207 -20.59 -18.22 30.51
N ASP A 208 -20.73 -17.95 31.81
CA ASP A 208 -21.55 -18.79 32.69
C ASP A 208 -23.03 -18.51 32.40
N LEU A 209 -23.59 -19.30 31.47
CA LEU A 209 -24.99 -19.27 31.08
C LEU A 209 -25.92 -19.27 32.29
N ASN A 210 -25.60 -20.04 33.33
CA ASN A 210 -26.47 -20.17 34.51
C ASN A 210 -26.48 -18.87 35.31
N GLN A 211 -25.30 -18.29 35.55
CA GLN A 211 -25.17 -17.06 36.33
C GLN A 211 -25.79 -15.84 35.62
N ASN A 212 -25.69 -15.81 34.29
CA ASN A 212 -26.33 -14.76 33.48
C ASN A 212 -27.85 -14.93 33.38
N TYR A 213 -28.35 -16.17 33.34
CA TYR A 213 -29.79 -16.45 33.35
C TYR A 213 -30.41 -16.07 34.70
N GLU A 214 -29.74 -16.40 35.81
CA GLU A 214 -30.15 -15.98 37.15
C GLU A 214 -30.19 -14.45 37.28
N LYS A 215 -29.15 -13.74 36.83
CA LYS A 215 -29.14 -12.27 36.82
C LYS A 215 -30.25 -11.68 35.96
N LEU A 216 -30.52 -12.24 34.78
CA LEU A 216 -31.59 -11.77 33.90
C LEU A 216 -32.96 -11.98 34.55
N ASN A 217 -33.22 -13.15 35.11
CA ASN A 217 -34.48 -13.44 35.82
C ASN A 217 -34.66 -12.47 37.01
N HIS A 218 -33.60 -12.22 37.76
CA HIS A 218 -33.66 -11.29 38.88
C HIS A 218 -33.95 -9.84 38.46
N ILE A 219 -33.49 -9.43 37.28
CA ILE A 219 -33.82 -8.13 36.68
C ILE A 219 -35.28 -8.11 36.22
N LEU A 220 -35.75 -9.15 35.54
CA LEU A 220 -37.15 -9.26 35.08
C LEU A 220 -38.14 -9.22 36.25
N GLU A 221 -37.85 -9.95 37.32
CA GLU A 221 -38.63 -9.92 38.57
C GLU A 221 -38.66 -8.51 39.20
N SER A 222 -37.55 -7.77 39.13
CA SER A 222 -37.47 -6.41 39.70
C SER A 222 -38.26 -5.35 38.90
N ILE A 223 -38.54 -5.61 37.62
CA ILE A 223 -39.33 -4.73 36.74
C ILE A 223 -40.77 -5.23 36.53
N GLY A 224 -41.16 -6.30 37.22
CA GLY A 224 -42.53 -6.83 37.25
C GLY A 224 -42.98 -7.55 35.98
N VAL A 225 -42.04 -8.15 35.24
CA VAL A 225 -42.32 -9.03 34.07
C VAL A 225 -42.01 -10.47 34.42
#